data_AF-A0A140K7N6-F1
#
_entry.id   AF-A0A140K7N6-F1
#
_cell.length_a   1.000
_cell.length_b   1.000
_cell.length_c   1.000
_cell.angle_alpha   90.00
_cell.angle_beta   90.00
_cell.angle_gamma   90.00
#
_symmetry.space_group_name_H-M   'P 1'
#
loop_
_entity.id
_entity.type
_entity.pdbx_description
1 polymer ?
#
loop_
_entity_poly.entity_id
_entity_poly.type
_entity_poly.pdbx_seq_one_letter_code
_entity_poly.pdbx_strand_id
1 'polypeptide(L)' 'MFNISDRVRHKATGEVGTVIGYGHQFVNDFYLTTIIVRLLNPTVTESVVEDLYTEWLGWQNDTPPKAERNLSNCLYAA' A
#
# COMPACT_ATOMS: atom_id res chain seq x y z
N MET A 1 3.54 8.12 -8.40
CA MET A 1 2.95 8.92 -7.30
C MET A 1 1.68 8.22 -6.86
N PHE A 2 1.46 8.07 -5.55
CA PHE A 2 0.24 7.43 -5.03
C PHE A 2 -0.93 8.39 -5.06
N ASN A 3 -2.14 7.87 -5.25
CA ASN A 3 -3.39 8.62 -5.18
C ASN A 3 -3.98 8.54 -3.78
N ILE A 4 -4.82 9.52 -3.41
CA ILE A 4 -5.69 9.40 -2.23
C ILE A 4 -6.51 8.11 -2.36
N SER A 5 -6.65 7.37 -1.27
CA SER A 5 -7.24 6.03 -1.20
C SER A 5 -6.38 4.87 -1.71
N ASP A 6 -5.20 5.12 -2.29
CA ASP A 6 -4.27 4.02 -2.59
C ASP A 6 -3.83 3.34 -1.30
N ARG A 7 -3.70 2.01 -1.36
CA ARG A 7 -3.15 1.21 -0.27
C ARG A 7 -1.64 1.09 -0.46
N VAL A 8 -0.90 1.33 0.62
CA VAL A 8 0.55 1.39 0.60
C VAL A 8 1.17 0.62 1.76
N ARG A 9 2.40 0.17 1.57
CA ARG A 9 3.27 -0.45 2.59
C ARG A 9 4.46 0.44 2.89
N HIS A 10 4.73 0.71 4.16
CA HIS A 10 5.98 1.34 4.55
C HIS A 10 7.15 0.35 4.39
N LYS A 11 8.27 0.78 3.80
CA LYS A 11 9.42 -0.09 3.53
C LYS A 11 10.10 -0.60 4.80
N ALA A 12 10.34 0.29 5.77
CA ALA A 12 11.07 -0.06 6.99
C ALA A 12 10.21 -0.81 8.02
N THR A 13 9.04 -0.28 8.40
CA THR A 13 8.17 -0.88 9.43
C THR A 13 7.29 -2.01 8.89
N GLY A 14 7.06 -2.06 7.57
CA GLY A 14 6.14 -3.02 6.96
C GLY A 14 4.66 -2.70 7.19
N GLU A 15 4.34 -1.60 7.88
CA GLU A 15 2.97 -1.18 8.18
C GLU A 15 2.20 -0.86 6.90
N VAL A 16 0.89 -1.11 6.96
CA VAL A 16 -0.01 -0.98 5.81
C VAL A 16 -1.06 0.05 6.13
N GLY A 17 -1.29 0.95 5.18
CA GLY A 17 -2.25 2.02 5.34
C GLY A 17 -2.85 2.49 4.03
N THR A 18 -3.73 3.47 4.15
CA THR A 18 -4.40 4.14 3.04
C THR A 18 -3.90 5.59 2.97
N VAL A 19 -3.53 6.04 1.78
CA VAL A 19 -3.12 7.44 1.56
C VAL A 19 -4.31 8.37 1.77
N ILE A 20 -4.15 9.36 2.64
CA ILE A 20 -5.19 10.36 2.98
C ILE A 20 -4.77 11.80 2.67
N GLY A 21 -3.51 12.03 2.29
CA GLY A 21 -3.01 13.37 2.01
C GLY A 21 -1.59 13.38 1.48
N TYR A 22 -1.13 14.59 1.18
CA TYR A 22 0.22 14.88 0.69
C TYR A 22 0.79 16.04 1.50
N GLY A 23 2.09 16.00 1.73
CA GLY A 23 2.83 17.07 2.38
C GLY A 23 4.14 17.33 1.67
N HIS A 24 4.95 18.16 2.30
CA HIS A 24 6.32 18.42 1.85
C HIS A 24 7.21 18.61 3.06
N GLN A 25 8.44 18.11 2.97
CA GLN A 25 9.51 18.48 3.87
C GLN A 25 10.56 19.31 3.12
N PHE A 26 11.14 20.28 3.80
CA PHE A 26 12.23 21.11 3.27
C PHE A 26 13.55 20.68 3.89
N VAL A 27 14.45 20.12 3.08
CA VAL A 27 15.73 19.56 3.54
C VAL A 27 16.83 19.98 2.57
N ASN A 28 17.90 20.61 3.08
CA ASN A 28 19.06 21.07 2.30
C ASN A 28 18.67 21.86 1.03
N ASP A 29 17.75 22.80 1.15
CA ASP A 29 17.22 23.62 0.05
C ASP A 29 16.36 22.87 -0.99
N PHE A 30 16.01 21.61 -0.74
CA PHE A 30 15.09 20.84 -1.58
C PHE A 30 13.73 20.63 -0.91
N TYR A 31 12.67 20.76 -1.71
CA TYR A 31 11.32 20.32 -1.35
C TYR A 31 11.15 18.85 -1.72
N LEU A 32 10.94 18.00 -0.72
CA LEU A 32 10.69 16.58 -0.91
C LEU A 32 9.23 16.28 -0.59
N THR A 33 8.53 15.62 -1.51
CA THR A 33 7.13 15.21 -1.32
C THR A 33 7.01 14.10 -0.28
N THR A 34 6.15 14.32 0.70
CA THR A 34 5.71 13.32 1.67
C THR A 34 4.28 12.89 1.37
N ILE A 35 3.90 11.71 1.84
CA ILE A 35 2.51 11.24 1.81
C ILE A 35 2.03 10.99 3.23
N ILE A 36 0.76 11.32 3.49
CA ILE A 36 0.12 11.12 4.78
C ILE A 36 -0.76 9.88 4.66
N VAL A 37 -0.53 8.90 5.53
CA VAL A 37 -1.12 7.57 5.47
C VAL A 37 -1.84 7.26 6.76
N ARG A 38 -3.11 6.87 6.66
CA ARG A 38 -3.84 6.28 7.78
C ARG A 38 -3.52 4.78 7.86
N LEU A 39 -2.90 4.34 8.94
CA LEU A 39 -2.56 2.94 9.18
C LEU A 39 -3.82 2.10 9.44
N LEU A 40 -3.87 0.88 8.93
CA LEU A 40 -5.02 -0.03 9.08
C LEU A 40 -4.99 -0.82 10.39
N ASN A 41 -3.79 -1.23 10.82
CA ASN A 41 -3.55 -1.94 12.07
C ASN A 41 -2.31 -1.32 12.74
N PRO A 42 -2.43 -0.13 13.32
CA PRO A 42 -1.27 0.55 13.89
C PRO A 42 -0.76 -0.23 15.11
N THR A 43 0.55 -0.43 15.18
CA THR A 43 1.19 -1.09 16.34
C THR A 43 1.29 -0.11 17.53
N VAL A 44 1.17 1.18 17.25
CA VAL A 44 1.28 2.30 18.18
C VAL A 44 -0.05 3.07 18.22
N THR A 45 -0.26 3.92 19.21
CA THR A 45 -1.47 4.74 19.35
C THR A 45 -1.71 5.71 18.19
N GLU A 46 -0.66 6.03 17.42
CA GLU A 46 -0.74 6.91 16.26
C GLU A 46 -1.26 6.15 15.03
N SER A 47 -2.43 6.55 14.55
CA SER A 47 -3.09 5.92 13.39
C SER A 47 -2.77 6.62 12.07
N VAL A 48 -1.97 7.69 12.08
CA VAL A 48 -1.61 8.48 10.91
C VAL A 48 -0.11 8.72 10.93
N VAL A 49 0.55 8.42 9.82
CA VAL A 49 1.99 8.61 9.63
C VAL A 49 2.21 9.45 8.38
N GLU A 50 3.14 10.39 8.45
CA GLU A 50 3.63 11.14 7.30
C GLU A 50 5.10 10.79 7.08
N ASP A 51 5.45 10.39 5.86
CA ASP A 51 6.84 10.13 5.48
C ASP A 51 7.05 10.40 3.98
N LEU A 52 8.30 10.45 3.54
CA LEU A 52 8.72 10.60 2.16
C LEU A 52 8.01 9.61 1.24
N TYR A 53 7.55 10.09 0.08
CA TYR A 53 6.94 9.24 -0.96
C TYR A 53 7.79 8.00 -1.29
N THR A 54 9.12 8.14 -1.25
CA THR A 54 10.06 7.06 -1.54
C THR A 54 10.05 5.94 -0.51
N GLU A 55 9.55 6.16 0.69
CA GLU A 55 9.49 5.15 1.76
C GLU A 55 8.27 4.23 1.65
N TRP A 56 7.41 4.48 0.67
CA TRP A 56 6.18 3.71 0.47
C TRP A 56 6.23 2.87 -0.81
N LEU A 57 5.65 1.69 -0.73
CA LEU A 57 5.42 0.78 -1.84
C LEU A 57 3.91 0.64 -2.09
N GLY A 58 3.50 0.53 -3.35
CA GLY A 58 2.11 0.19 -3.67
C GLY A 58 1.79 -1.19 -3.12
N TRP A 59 0.71 -1.30 -2.35
CA TRP A 59 0.22 -2.58 -1.85
C TRP A 59 -0.49 -3.29 -2.99
N GLN A 60 0.26 -4.06 -3.80
CA GLN A 60 -0.36 -5.07 -4.64
C GLN A 60 -0.91 -6.12 -3.68
N ASN A 61 -2.22 -6.38 -3.73
CA ASN A 61 -2.74 -7.59 -3.12
C ASN A 61 -1.88 -8.74 -3.66
N ASP A 62 -1.28 -9.53 -2.78
CA ASP A 62 -0.88 -10.91 -3.08
C ASP A 62 -2.15 -11.72 -3.38
N THR A 63 -2.92 -11.29 -4.38
CA THR A 63 -3.85 -12.15 -5.07
C THR A 63 -2.93 -13.01 -5.91
N PRO A 64 -2.68 -14.29 -5.54
CA PRO A 64 -2.06 -15.18 -6.51
C PRO A 64 -2.89 -15.10 -7.79
N PRO A 65 -2.26 -15.15 -8.98
CA PRO A 65 -2.98 -15.08 -10.25
C PRO A 65 -4.18 -16.02 -10.15
N LYS A 66 -5.38 -15.47 -10.35
CA LYS A 66 -6.64 -16.20 -10.24
C LYS A 66 -6.48 -17.45 -11.10
N ALA A 67 -6.36 -18.62 -10.46
CA ALA A 67 -6.28 -19.88 -11.17
C ALA A 67 -7.49 -19.93 -12.10
N GLU A 68 -7.24 -19.90 -13.41
CA GLU A 68 -8.28 -20.06 -14.41
C GLU A 68 -8.92 -21.41 -14.12
N ARG A 69 -10.16 -21.39 -13.60
CA ARG A 69 -10.97 -22.60 -13.50
C ARG A 69 -11.28 -23.03 -14.93
N ASN A 70 -10.41 -23.84 -15.51
CA ASN A 70 -10.76 -24.67 -16.64
C ASN A 70 -11.81 -25.68 -16.14
N LEU A 71 -13.09 -25.32 -16.26
CA LEU A 71 -14.24 -26.21 -16.00
C LEU A 71 -14.44 -27.26 -17.12
N SER A 72 -13.40 -27.54 -17.89
CA SER A 72 -13.39 -28.60 -18.90
C SER A 72 -12.75 -29.85 -18.30
N ASN A 73 -13.48 -30.56 -17.43
CA ASN A 73 -13.33 -32.02 -17.25
C ASN A 73 -14.37 -32.65 -16.31
N CYS A 74 -15.58 -32.07 -16.20
CA CYS A 74 -16.72 -32.81 -15.67
C CYS A 74 -17.41 -33.57 -16.80
N LEU A 75 -16.78 -34.61 -17.33
CA LEU A 75 -17.45 -35.68 -18.07
C LEU A 75 -16.61 -36.95 -17.92
N TYR A 76 -17.28 -38.01 -17.44
CA TYR A 76 -16.82 -39.39 -17.26
C TYR A 76 -16.05 -39.72 -15.97
N ALA A 77 -16.82 -40.06 -14.94
CA ALA A 77 -16.74 -41.39 -14.33
C ALA A 77 -18.03 -41.62 -13.54
N ALA A 78 -18.99 -42.28 -14.20
CA ALA A 78 -20.07 -43.01 -13.54
C ALA A 78 -19.56 -44.43 -13.25
#